data_AF-A0A1J5RK49-F1
#
_entry.id   AF-A0A1J5RK49-F1
#
_cell.length_a   1.000
_cell.length_b   1.000
_cell.length_c   1.000
_cell.angle_alpha   90.00
_cell.angle_beta   90.00
_cell.angle_gamma   90.00
#
_symmetry.space_group_name_H-M   'P 1'
#
loop_
_entity.id
_entity.type
_entity.pdbx_description
1 polymer ?
#
loop_
_entity_poly.entity_id
_entity_poly.type
_entity_poly.pdbx_seq_one_letter_code
_entity_poly.pdbx_strand_id
1 'polypeptide(L)' 'MEREFNNRAGLTKADDSLPARLTSVDGACKTGPAKGKFNELATMLPLYYQARGWDPEGRPTAVTKERLSL' A
#
# COMPACT_ATOMS: atom_id res chain seq x y z
N MET A 1 16.26 1.47 -3.21
CA MET A 1 17.14 1.22 -2.07
C MET A 1 16.35 1.11 -0.76
N GLU A 2 15.60 2.13 -0.32
CA GLU A 2 14.87 2.13 0.96
C GLU A 2 13.86 0.97 1.10
N ARG A 3 12.99 0.77 0.10
CA ARG A 3 12.01 -0.33 0.13
C ARG A 3 12.69 -1.71 0.25
N GLU A 4 13.77 -1.91 -0.50
CA GLU A 4 14.60 -3.12 -0.47
C GLU A 4 15.21 -3.37 0.91
N PHE A 5 15.76 -2.33 1.52
CA PHE A 5 16.29 -2.38 2.87
C PHE A 5 15.20 -2.77 3.89
N ASN A 6 14.05 -2.11 3.84
CA ASN A 6 12.94 -2.40 4.75
C ASN A 6 12.39 -3.83 4.55
N ASN A 7 12.27 -4.29 3.30
CA ASN A 7 11.84 -5.66 3.00
C ASN A 7 12.83 -6.69 3.57
N ARG A 8 14.14 -6.44 3.50
CA ARG A 8 15.16 -7.28 4.14
C ARG A 8 15.10 -7.25 5.66
N ALA A 9 14.64 -6.15 6.24
CA ALA A 9 14.39 -6.01 7.67
C ALA A 9 13.07 -6.65 8.13
N GLY A 10 12.28 -7.23 7.22
CA GLY A 10 11.05 -7.95 7.52
C GLY A 10 9.77 -7.17 7.25
N LEU A 11 9.83 -5.97 6.66
CA LEU A 11 8.63 -5.24 6.21
C LEU A 11 7.90 -6.01 5.12
N THR A 12 6.58 -6.09 5.22
CA THR A 12 5.70 -6.79 4.28
C THR A 12 4.50 -5.94 3.89
N LYS A 13 3.69 -6.42 2.93
CA LYS A 13 2.39 -5.80 2.61
C LYS A 13 1.44 -5.68 3.80
N ALA A 14 1.61 -6.49 4.85
CA ALA A 14 0.77 -6.41 6.04
C ALA A 14 1.02 -5.12 6.83
N ASP A 15 2.22 -4.55 6.70
CA ASP A 15 2.64 -3.32 7.36
C ASP A 15 2.25 -2.07 6.57
N ASP A 16 1.98 -2.20 5.27
CA ASP A 16 1.50 -1.13 4.39
C ASP A 16 -0.02 -0.91 4.57
N SER A 17 -0.41 -0.47 5.77
CA SER A 17 -1.81 -0.25 6.12
C SER A 17 -2.04 1.09 6.83
N LEU A 18 -3.32 1.43 6.99
CA LEU A 18 -3.79 2.55 7.79
C LEU A 18 -4.55 2.00 9.01
N PRO A 19 -4.67 2.76 10.11
CA PRO A 19 -5.50 2.37 11.24
C PRO A 19 -6.94 2.03 10.80
N ALA A 20 -7.54 1.00 11.41
CA ALA A 20 -8.89 0.51 11.05
C ALA A 20 -9.97 1.60 11.07
N ARG A 21 -9.79 2.64 11.89
CA ARG A 21 -10.65 3.84 11.91
C ARG A 21 -10.77 4.53 10.54
N LEU A 22 -9.80 4.37 9.65
CA LEU A 22 -9.78 5.00 8.33
C LEU A 22 -10.23 4.07 7.20
N THR A 23 -10.18 2.75 7.40
CA THR A 23 -10.32 1.74 6.33
C THR A 23 -11.51 0.79 6.53
N SER A 24 -12.37 1.07 7.51
CA SER A 24 -13.55 0.24 7.83
C SER A 24 -14.84 1.03 7.73
N VAL A 25 -15.95 0.30 7.54
CA VAL A 25 -17.31 0.85 7.57
C VAL A 25 -17.63 1.52 8.90
N ASP A 26 -17.14 0.98 10.02
CA ASP A 26 -17.32 1.55 11.36
C ASP A 26 -16.62 2.90 11.51
N GLY A 27 -15.51 3.07 10.79
CA GLY A 27 -14.71 4.29 10.73
C GLY A 27 -15.21 5.34 9.73
N ALA A 28 -16.26 5.03 8.95
CA ALA A 28 -16.74 5.91 7.91
C ALA A 28 -17.17 7.29 8.43
N CYS A 29 -17.05 8.30 7.56
CA CYS A 29 -17.49 9.65 7.84
C CYS A 29 -18.97 9.66 8.29
N LYS A 30 -19.24 10.22 9.47
CA LYS A 30 -20.60 10.20 10.06
C LYS A 30 -21.52 11.27 9.48
N THR A 31 -20.96 12.35 8.96
CA THR A 31 -21.68 13.55 8.49
C THR A 31 -21.00 14.17 7.27
N GLY A 32 -21.66 15.15 6.66
CA GLY A 32 -21.13 15.91 5.52
C GLY A 32 -21.23 15.17 4.17
N PRO A 33 -20.70 15.77 3.09
CA PRO A 33 -20.82 15.24 1.72
C PRO A 33 -20.17 13.86 1.50
N ALA A 34 -19.22 13.48 2.36
CA ALA A 34 -18.55 12.18 2.33
C ALA A 34 -19.17 11.16 3.30
N LYS A 35 -20.36 11.42 3.86
CA LYS A 35 -21.01 10.51 4.81
C LYS A 35 -21.09 9.08 4.27
N GLY A 36 -20.72 8.11 5.11
CA GLY A 36 -20.68 6.69 4.77
C GLY A 36 -19.44 6.24 4.00
N LYS A 37 -18.56 7.16 3.60
CA LYS A 37 -17.30 6.82 2.93
C LYS A 37 -16.15 6.64 3.94
N PHE A 38 -15.23 5.76 3.60
CA PHE A 38 -13.94 5.54 4.25
C PHE A 38 -12.85 5.37 3.18
N ASN A 39 -11.59 5.28 3.58
CA ASN A 39 -10.47 5.15 2.64
C ASN A 39 -10.42 3.74 2.02
N GLU A 40 -10.46 3.67 0.68
CA GLU A 40 -10.44 2.42 -0.08
C GLU A 40 -9.01 1.91 -0.34
N LEU A 41 -8.18 1.85 0.71
CA LEU A 41 -6.77 1.47 0.60
C LEU A 41 -6.59 0.10 -0.05
N ALA A 42 -7.46 -0.86 0.27
CA ALA A 42 -7.43 -2.21 -0.30
C ALA A 42 -7.57 -2.21 -1.84
N THR A 43 -8.26 -1.22 -2.40
CA THR A 43 -8.40 -1.04 -3.85
C THR A 43 -7.17 -0.36 -4.45
N MET A 44 -6.64 0.66 -3.78
CA MET A 44 -5.56 1.48 -4.33
C MET A 44 -4.15 0.89 -4.16
N LEU A 45 -3.91 0.14 -3.08
CA LEU A 45 -2.57 -0.37 -2.76
C LEU A 45 -2.03 -1.35 -3.83
N PRO A 46 -2.83 -2.30 -4.38
CA PRO A 46 -2.37 -3.15 -5.48
C PRO A 46 -2.02 -2.35 -6.75
N LEU A 47 -2.82 -1.34 -7.09
CA LEU A 47 -2.58 -0.47 -8.24
C LEU A 47 -1.29 0.34 -8.07
N TYR A 48 -1.04 0.80 -6.84
CA TYR A 48 0.19 1.50 -6.49
C TYR A 48 1.43 0.61 -6.65
N TYR A 49 1.40 -0.63 -6.18
CA TYR A 49 2.52 -1.57 -6.36
C TYR A 49 2.78 -1.83 -7.85
N GLN A 50 1.74 -2.06 -8.63
CA GLN A 50 1.87 -2.25 -10.07
C GLN A 50 2.53 -1.03 -10.73
N ALA A 51 2.07 0.19 -10.41
CA ALA A 51 2.64 1.43 -10.94
C ALA A 51 4.11 1.63 -10.53
N ARG A 52 4.52 1.15 -9.35
CA ARG A 52 5.91 1.17 -8.88
C ARG A 52 6.79 0.07 -9.49
N GLY A 53 6.21 -0.88 -10.23
CA GLY A 53 6.91 -2.06 -10.72
C GLY A 53 7.23 -3.06 -9.62
N TRP A 54 6.36 -3.17 -8.63
CA TRP A 54 6.48 -4.09 -7.49
C TRP A 54 5.52 -5.27 -7.64
N ASP A 55 5.83 -6.38 -6.97
CA ASP A 55 4.95 -7.54 -6.86
C ASP A 55 3.81 -7.30 -5.84
N PRO A 56 2.79 -8.20 -5.79
CA PRO A 56 1.69 -8.09 -4.83
C PRO A 56 2.12 -8.16 -3.34
N GLU A 57 3.34 -8.58 -3.06
CA GLU A 57 3.96 -8.63 -1.73
C GLU A 57 4.69 -7.32 -1.39
N GLY A 58 4.69 -6.34 -2.31
CA GLY A 58 5.31 -5.05 -2.14
C GLY A 58 6.84 -5.09 -2.28
N ARG A 59 7.36 -5.97 -3.13
CA ARG A 59 8.80 -6.09 -3.42
C ARG A 59 9.10 -5.59 -4.84
N PRO A 60 10.15 -4.79 -5.06
CA PRO A 60 10.56 -4.42 -6.41
C PRO A 60 10.82 -5.65 -7.28
N THR A 61 10.20 -5.70 -8.46
CA THR A 61 10.42 -6.79 -9.44
C THR A 61 11.86 -6.77 -9.96
N ALA A 62 12.34 -7.90 -10.50
CA ALA A 62 13.68 -8.00 -11.09
C ALA A 62 13.93 -6.92 -12.15
N VAL A 63 12.96 -6.72 -13.06
CA VAL A 63 13.00 -5.67 -14.10
C VAL A 63 13.15 -4.27 -13.48
N THR A 64 12.45 -4.02 -12.36
CA THR A 64 12.54 -2.73 -11.67
C THR A 64 13.88 -2.56 -10.96
N LYS A 65 14.45 -3.62 -10.38
CA LYS A 65 15.79 -3.57 -9.77
C LYS A 65 16.86 -3.28 -10.81
N GLU A 66 16.83 -3.97 -11.93
CA GLU A 66 17.74 -3.75 -13.05
C GLU A 66 17.67 -2.30 -13.55
N ARG A 67 16.46 -1.83 -13.87
CA ARG A 67 16.22 -0.44 -14.33
C ARG A 67 16.73 0.62 -13.35
N LEU A 68 16.69 0.33 -12.05
CA LEU A 68 17.10 1.26 -10.99
C LEU A 68 18.52 0.99 -10.47
N SER A 69 19.23 0.01 -11.03
CA SER A 69 20.56 -0.41 -10.55
C SER A 69 20.59 -0.72 -9.04
N LEU A 70 19.60 -1.49 -8.58
CA LEU A 70 19.41 -1.89 -7.17
C LEU A 70 19.86 -3.32 -6.88
#